data_AF-A0A354P8D1-F1
#
_entry.id   AF-A0A354P8D1-F1
#
_cell.length_a   1.000
_cell.length_b   1.000
_cell.length_c   1.000
_cell.angle_alpha   90.00
_cell.angle_beta   90.00
_cell.angle_gamma   90.00
#
_symmetry.space_group_name_H-M   'P 1'
#
loop_
_entity.id
_entity.type
_entity.pdbx_description
1 polymer ?
#
loop_
_entity_poly.entity_id
_entity_poly.type
_entity_poly.pdbx_seq_one_letter_code
_entity_poly.pdbx_strand_id
1 'polypeptide(L)'
;MKEESRKRTRKKYTYDNHRKNGKVVNRYIGPSDQPDVALVQSYDGSVSAKNKMAKAARKQERDDCNAAQPCIENIFTREDVLGWIRECYDEAGLPQVRNVDLGLSSGTFEGCDAASPTVTPAPTKDTRTSFEKLWKKVDKGDANALRQFRQILTENPQLVQQMTDFLSVIKEQIVSLLAGDSQSIRQTIETAIQNDIVRFLGDSQSCPIERLEAEKLLLLRLDYFRCHMSMSRAPENHSDAKFWESMATKSLRRYERAIEAYEKRRLARQRSRHDVTSDNDRQGCLPQLRSASAIGGQ
;
A
#
# COMPACT_ATOMS: atom_id res chain seq x y z
N MET A 1 23.00 35.53 -16.98
CA MET A 1 23.71 36.76 -17.41
C MET A 1 24.45 36.56 -18.70
N LYS A 2 24.63 37.63 -19.46
CA LYS A 2 25.39 37.69 -20.70
C LYS A 2 26.51 38.71 -20.55
N GLU A 3 27.73 38.36 -20.95
CA GLU A 3 28.82 39.32 -21.12
C GLU A 3 28.82 39.84 -22.56
N GLU A 4 28.95 41.15 -22.72
CA GLU A 4 29.14 41.76 -24.04
C GLU A 4 30.35 42.70 -24.06
N SER A 5 31.14 42.59 -25.12
CA SER A 5 32.26 43.50 -25.40
C SER A 5 31.78 44.63 -26.32
N ARG A 6 32.07 45.89 -25.97
CA ARG A 6 31.73 47.04 -26.83
C ARG A 6 32.88 47.36 -27.79
N LYS A 7 32.57 47.68 -29.06
CA LYS A 7 33.53 47.91 -30.16
C LYS A 7 34.62 48.98 -29.92
N ARG A 8 34.59 49.72 -28.79
CA ARG A 8 35.53 50.81 -28.47
C ARG A 8 36.14 50.72 -27.06
N THR A 9 35.88 49.66 -26.30
CA THR A 9 36.42 49.50 -24.95
C THR A 9 36.96 48.09 -24.75
N ARG A 10 38.09 47.94 -24.08
CA ARG A 10 38.60 46.62 -23.64
C ARG A 10 37.79 46.00 -22.50
N LYS A 11 36.89 46.77 -21.88
CA LYS A 11 36.05 46.32 -20.78
C LYS A 11 34.91 45.42 -21.28
N LYS A 12 34.60 44.40 -20.49
CA LYS A 12 33.41 43.57 -20.62
C LYS A 12 32.29 44.13 -19.74
N TYR A 13 31.07 43.99 -20.20
CA TYR A 13 29.89 44.47 -19.48
C TYR A 13 28.91 43.33 -19.27
N THR A 14 28.37 43.27 -18.07
CA THR A 14 27.41 42.25 -17.67
C THR A 14 25.99 42.78 -17.81
N TYR A 15 25.14 41.96 -18.43
CA TYR A 15 23.71 42.21 -18.58
C TYR A 15 22.91 41.04 -18.00
N ASP A 16 21.83 41.38 -17.32
CA ASP A 16 20.82 40.42 -16.89
C ASP A 16 19.68 40.37 -17.93
N ASN A 17 19.22 39.16 -18.24
CA ASN A 17 18.16 38.94 -19.23
C ASN A 17 16.85 38.71 -18.49
N HIS A 18 15.91 39.65 -18.58
CA HIS A 18 14.58 39.47 -18.01
C HIS A 18 13.51 39.55 -19.11
N ARG A 19 12.42 38.80 -18.96
CA ARG A 19 11.28 38.87 -19.88
C ARG A 19 10.32 39.96 -19.40
N LYS A 20 10.05 40.95 -20.25
CA LYS A 20 9.03 41.98 -20.04
C LYS A 20 8.04 41.93 -21.20
N ASN A 21 6.77 41.63 -20.93
CA ASN A 21 5.72 41.48 -21.93
C ASN A 21 6.09 40.46 -23.04
N GLY A 22 6.63 39.30 -22.65
CA GLY A 22 7.04 38.23 -23.58
C GLY A 22 8.31 38.49 -24.39
N LYS A 23 8.86 39.71 -24.37
CA LYS A 23 10.14 40.05 -25.03
C LYS A 23 11.29 39.94 -24.04
N VAL A 24 12.44 39.41 -24.49
CA VAL A 24 13.68 39.38 -23.71
C VAL A 24 14.30 40.77 -23.75
N VAL A 25 14.49 41.39 -22.59
CA VAL A 25 15.12 42.69 -22.42
C VAL A 25 16.40 42.51 -21.60
N ASN A 26 17.48 43.10 -22.07
CA ASN A 26 18.77 43.07 -21.38
C ASN A 26 18.86 44.28 -20.45
N ARG A 27 18.92 44.04 -19.14
CA ARG A 27 19.17 45.07 -18.13
C ARG A 27 20.67 45.16 -17.91
N TYR A 28 21.24 46.35 -18.13
CA TYR A 28 22.64 46.60 -17.81
C TYR A 28 22.85 46.53 -16.30
N ILE A 29 23.85 45.75 -15.87
CA ILE A 29 24.22 45.60 -14.46
C ILE A 29 25.46 46.45 -14.15
N GLY A 30 26.51 46.30 -14.96
CA GLY A 30 27.76 47.05 -14.79
C GLY A 30 28.93 46.46 -15.57
N PRO A 31 30.12 47.07 -15.48
CA PRO A 31 31.38 46.49 -15.95
C PRO A 31 31.75 45.21 -15.18
N SER A 32 32.20 44.15 -15.85
CA SER A 32 32.53 42.87 -15.22
C SER A 32 33.73 42.95 -14.25
N ASP A 33 34.54 44.02 -14.33
CA ASP A 33 35.68 44.27 -13.44
C ASP A 33 35.26 44.87 -12.07
N GLN A 34 33.99 45.25 -11.89
CA GLN A 34 33.51 45.78 -10.61
C GLN A 34 33.16 44.68 -9.60
N PRO A 35 33.55 44.82 -8.32
CA PRO A 35 33.31 43.80 -7.30
C PRO A 35 31.81 43.55 -7.06
N ASP A 36 30.98 44.60 -7.16
CA ASP A 36 29.53 44.48 -6.98
C ASP A 36 28.89 43.63 -8.08
N VAL A 37 29.39 43.74 -9.32
CA VAL A 37 28.93 42.93 -10.46
C VAL A 37 29.33 41.47 -10.27
N ALA A 38 30.54 41.22 -9.76
CA ALA A 38 30.98 39.86 -9.42
C ALA A 38 30.12 39.23 -8.32
N LEU A 39 29.69 40.01 -7.32
CA LEU A 39 28.78 39.55 -6.26
C LEU A 39 27.40 39.17 -6.83
N VAL A 40 26.83 40.00 -7.71
CA VAL A 40 25.57 39.69 -8.41
C VAL A 40 25.72 38.43 -9.27
N GLN A 41 26.84 38.29 -9.99
CA GLN A 41 27.15 37.08 -10.76
C GLN A 41 27.22 35.82 -9.92
N SER A 42 27.88 35.88 -8.77
CA SER A 42 27.95 34.78 -7.82
C SER A 42 26.58 34.41 -7.25
N TYR A 43 25.78 35.42 -6.88
CA TYR A 43 24.43 35.22 -6.37
C TYR A 43 23.51 34.55 -7.41
N ASP A 44 23.44 35.09 -8.62
CA ASP A 44 22.63 34.51 -9.70
C ASP A 44 23.13 33.13 -10.11
N GLY A 45 24.44 32.89 -10.06
CA GLY A 45 25.04 31.57 -10.25
C GLY A 45 24.56 30.58 -9.19
N SER A 46 24.54 30.98 -7.92
CA SER A 46 24.03 30.19 -6.80
C SER A 46 22.54 29.91 -6.93
N VAL A 47 21.72 30.92 -7.25
CA VAL A 47 20.28 30.75 -7.48
C VAL A 47 20.01 29.84 -8.67
N SER A 48 20.73 30.01 -9.78
CA SER A 48 20.61 29.15 -10.96
C SER A 48 21.01 27.70 -10.65
N ALA A 49 22.09 27.50 -9.90
CA ALA A 49 22.53 26.17 -9.47
C ALA A 49 21.48 25.51 -8.56
N LYS A 50 20.94 26.23 -7.57
CA LYS A 50 19.86 25.76 -6.69
C LYS A 50 18.61 25.37 -7.49
N ASN A 51 18.21 26.20 -8.46
CA ASN A 51 17.07 25.90 -9.33
C ASN A 51 17.32 24.67 -10.21
N LYS A 52 18.53 24.50 -10.76
CA LYS A 52 18.91 23.29 -11.52
C LYS A 52 18.88 22.04 -10.66
N MET A 53 19.40 22.11 -9.43
CA MET A 53 19.38 21.00 -8.47
C MET A 53 17.95 20.65 -8.07
N ALA A 54 17.11 21.65 -7.75
CA ALA A 54 15.70 21.43 -7.45
C ALA A 54 14.94 20.76 -8.62
N LYS A 55 15.22 21.19 -9.85
CA LYS A 55 14.66 20.56 -11.05
C LYS A 55 15.11 19.12 -11.25
N ALA A 56 16.40 18.85 -11.05
CA ALA A 56 16.93 17.49 -11.12
C ALA A 56 16.29 16.59 -10.06
N ALA A 57 16.18 17.07 -8.82
CA ALA A 57 15.54 16.35 -7.73
C ALA A 57 14.05 16.05 -8.01
N ARG A 58 13.30 17.00 -8.58
CA ARG A 58 11.89 16.79 -8.95
C ARG A 58 11.73 15.80 -10.11
N LYS A 59 12.63 15.86 -11.09
CA LYS A 59 12.66 14.88 -12.17
C LYS A 59 12.93 13.48 -11.59
N GLN A 60 13.91 13.36 -10.70
CA GLN A 60 14.19 12.10 -10.01
C GLN A 60 12.97 11.61 -9.22
N GLU A 61 12.31 12.47 -8.43
CA GLU A 61 11.08 12.12 -7.69
C GLU A 61 9.98 11.60 -8.63
N ARG A 62 9.83 12.20 -9.82
CA ARG A 62 8.89 11.74 -10.85
C ARG A 62 9.29 10.40 -11.44
N ASP A 63 10.57 10.21 -11.74
CA ASP A 63 11.11 8.97 -12.31
C ASP A 63 10.98 7.82 -11.29
N ASP A 64 11.31 8.06 -10.02
CA ASP A 64 11.11 7.14 -8.89
C ASP A 64 9.63 6.81 -8.70
N CYS A 65 8.75 7.81 -8.82
CA CYS A 65 7.31 7.60 -8.75
C CYS A 65 6.82 6.70 -9.89
N ASN A 66 7.26 6.96 -11.13
CA ASN A 66 6.93 6.12 -12.28
C ASN A 66 7.49 4.69 -12.15
N ALA A 67 8.67 4.52 -11.54
CA ALA A 67 9.27 3.21 -11.31
C ALA A 67 8.53 2.43 -10.21
N ALA A 68 8.11 3.10 -9.14
CA ALA A 68 7.34 2.49 -8.05
C ALA A 68 5.86 2.26 -8.41
N GLN A 69 5.32 3.01 -9.37
CA GLN A 69 3.89 2.98 -9.68
C GLN A 69 3.40 1.61 -10.14
N PRO A 70 4.07 0.84 -11.02
CA PRO A 70 3.64 -0.50 -11.36
C PRO A 70 3.60 -1.41 -10.14
N CYS A 71 4.58 -1.34 -9.24
CA CYS A 71 4.55 -2.10 -8.01
C CYS A 71 3.32 -1.71 -7.19
N ILE A 72 3.13 -0.42 -6.90
CA ILE A 72 1.99 0.11 -6.15
C ILE A 72 0.67 -0.35 -6.81
N GLU A 73 0.50 -0.11 -8.10
CA GLU A 73 -0.71 -0.52 -8.83
C GLU A 73 -0.96 -2.02 -8.76
N ASN A 74 0.08 -2.84 -8.93
CA ASN A 74 -0.01 -4.31 -8.84
C ASN A 74 -0.25 -4.79 -7.40
N ILE A 75 0.28 -4.14 -6.38
CA ILE A 75 0.01 -4.49 -4.97
C ILE A 75 -1.46 -4.24 -4.62
N PHE A 76 -2.06 -3.23 -5.26
CA PHE A 76 -3.37 -2.72 -4.91
C PHE A 76 -4.50 -3.17 -5.85
N THR A 77 -4.17 -3.80 -6.98
CA THR A 77 -5.14 -4.54 -7.81
C THR A 77 -5.49 -5.87 -7.15
N ARG A 78 -6.77 -6.22 -7.26
CA ARG A 78 -7.35 -7.47 -6.71
C ARG A 78 -6.73 -8.72 -7.35
N GLU A 79 -6.28 -8.60 -8.59
CA GLU A 79 -5.82 -9.72 -9.43
C GLU A 79 -4.37 -10.12 -9.15
N ASP A 80 -3.55 -9.22 -8.62
CA ASP A 80 -2.11 -9.45 -8.47
C ASP A 80 -1.71 -9.84 -7.05
N VAL A 81 -2.45 -9.48 -5.99
CA VAL A 81 -2.32 -10.18 -4.70
C VAL A 81 -2.70 -11.66 -4.87
N LEU A 82 -3.69 -11.95 -5.73
CA LEU A 82 -4.00 -13.33 -6.12
C LEU A 82 -2.95 -13.92 -7.05
N GLY A 83 -2.38 -13.13 -7.96
CA GLY A 83 -1.30 -13.53 -8.85
C GLY A 83 -0.02 -13.86 -8.09
N TRP A 84 0.29 -13.11 -7.05
CA TRP A 84 1.45 -13.28 -6.20
C TRP A 84 1.23 -14.39 -5.17
N ILE A 85 0.05 -14.46 -4.52
CA ILE A 85 -0.32 -15.66 -3.74
C ILE A 85 -0.26 -16.89 -4.65
N ARG A 86 -0.69 -16.80 -5.92
CA ARG A 86 -0.57 -17.85 -6.93
C ARG A 86 0.89 -18.23 -7.20
N GLU A 87 1.79 -17.28 -7.40
CA GLU A 87 3.22 -17.54 -7.60
C GLU A 87 3.84 -18.20 -6.35
N CYS A 88 3.54 -17.69 -5.16
CA CYS A 88 3.98 -18.31 -3.91
C CYS A 88 3.39 -19.71 -3.70
N TYR A 89 2.16 -19.97 -4.14
CA TYR A 89 1.55 -21.30 -4.13
C TYR A 89 2.24 -22.28 -5.09
N ASP A 90 2.58 -21.80 -6.29
CA ASP A 90 3.24 -22.58 -7.33
C ASP A 90 4.71 -22.90 -6.90
N GLU A 91 5.39 -21.97 -6.24
CA GLU A 91 6.77 -22.13 -5.74
C GLU A 91 6.89 -22.94 -4.44
N ALA A 92 5.96 -22.78 -3.50
CA ALA A 92 6.01 -23.46 -2.21
C ALA A 92 5.70 -24.96 -2.29
N GLY A 93 5.28 -25.48 -3.47
CA GLY A 93 5.00 -26.89 -3.68
C GLY A 93 4.01 -27.44 -2.65
N LEU A 94 3.04 -26.62 -2.23
CA LEU A 94 2.12 -26.99 -1.16
C LEU A 94 1.28 -28.20 -1.57
N PRO A 95 0.98 -29.11 -0.63
CA PRO A 95 0.11 -30.24 -0.93
C PRO A 95 -1.18 -29.71 -1.54
N GLN A 96 -1.61 -30.31 -2.65
CA GLN A 96 -2.92 -30.06 -3.23
C GLN A 96 -3.91 -29.96 -2.08
N VAL A 97 -4.74 -28.91 -2.08
CA VAL A 97 -5.88 -28.82 -1.17
C VAL A 97 -6.81 -29.97 -1.53
N ARG A 98 -6.47 -31.18 -1.06
CA ARG A 98 -7.14 -32.43 -1.38
C ARG A 98 -8.50 -32.30 -0.74
N ASN A 99 -9.49 -32.12 -1.60
CA ASN A 99 -10.89 -32.06 -1.26
C ASN A 99 -11.20 -30.95 -0.23
N VAL A 100 -11.12 -29.68 -0.66
CA VAL A 100 -12.11 -28.73 -0.14
C VAL A 100 -13.44 -29.28 -0.60
N ASP A 101 -14.12 -30.00 0.28
CA ASP A 101 -15.48 -30.44 0.06
C ASP A 101 -16.35 -29.17 -0.03
N LEU A 102 -16.50 -28.67 -1.26
CA LEU A 102 -17.31 -27.50 -1.60
C LEU A 102 -18.81 -27.81 -1.50
N GLY A 103 -19.19 -28.92 -0.86
CA GLY A 103 -20.56 -29.39 -0.77
C GLY A 103 -21.09 -29.89 -2.13
N LEU A 104 -20.24 -30.54 -2.92
CA LEU A 104 -20.62 -31.20 -4.17
C LEU A 104 -20.31 -32.71 -4.06
N SER A 105 -21.17 -33.38 -3.30
CA SER A 105 -21.47 -34.81 -3.21
C SER A 105 -20.34 -35.87 -3.15
N SER A 106 -20.39 -36.62 -2.04
CA SER A 106 -20.49 -38.09 -1.94
C SER A 106 -19.39 -38.98 -2.53
N GLY A 107 -18.60 -39.58 -1.64
CA GLY A 107 -17.84 -40.80 -1.92
C GLY A 107 -16.97 -41.24 -0.76
N THR A 108 -17.40 -42.28 -0.05
CA THR A 108 -16.64 -43.04 0.95
C THR A 108 -15.33 -43.57 0.37
N PHE A 109 -14.20 -43.41 1.06
CA PHE A 109 -13.00 -44.18 0.77
C PHE A 109 -12.20 -44.50 2.04
N GLU A 110 -12.07 -45.80 2.32
CA GLU A 110 -11.22 -46.41 3.34
C GLU A 110 -9.82 -46.71 2.76
N GLY A 111 -8.80 -46.74 3.63
CA GLY A 111 -7.58 -47.54 3.41
C GLY A 111 -6.24 -46.80 3.54
N CYS A 112 -5.55 -47.03 4.66
CA CYS A 112 -4.13 -46.71 4.92
C CYS A 112 -3.17 -47.50 3.99
N ASP A 113 -1.99 -46.94 3.67
CA ASP A 113 -0.69 -47.59 3.93
C ASP A 113 0.55 -46.72 3.56
N ALA A 114 1.57 -46.88 4.42
CA ALA A 114 3.03 -46.67 4.31
C ALA A 114 3.64 -45.39 3.67
N ALA A 115 4.47 -44.71 4.49
CA ALA A 115 5.24 -43.51 4.17
C ALA A 115 6.41 -43.77 3.18
N SER A 116 6.25 -43.33 1.94
CA SER A 116 7.36 -42.99 1.03
C SER A 116 7.61 -41.48 1.04
N PRO A 117 8.84 -40.99 0.81
CA PRO A 117 9.11 -39.56 0.66
C PRO A 117 8.25 -39.01 -0.48
N THR A 118 7.20 -38.30 -0.08
CA THR A 118 6.16 -37.83 -0.98
C THR A 118 6.75 -36.68 -1.78
N VAL A 119 7.13 -36.97 -3.03
CA VAL A 119 7.34 -35.94 -4.04
C VAL A 119 6.02 -35.20 -4.16
N THR A 120 5.93 -33.99 -3.63
CA THR A 120 4.69 -33.21 -3.68
C THR A 120 4.40 -32.93 -5.16
N PRO A 121 3.30 -33.47 -5.71
CA PRO A 121 2.98 -33.26 -7.11
C PRO A 121 2.75 -31.77 -7.34
N ALA A 122 3.27 -31.25 -8.45
CA ALA A 122 3.07 -29.86 -8.84
C ALA A 122 1.57 -29.49 -8.77
N PRO A 123 1.22 -28.29 -8.27
CA PRO A 123 -0.16 -27.88 -8.11
C PRO A 123 -0.90 -27.99 -9.45
N THR A 124 -2.06 -28.66 -9.44
CA THR A 124 -2.86 -28.82 -10.64
C THR A 124 -3.57 -27.50 -10.96
N LYS A 125 -3.84 -27.25 -12.25
CA LYS A 125 -4.57 -26.05 -12.73
C LYS A 125 -5.92 -25.83 -12.01
N ASP A 126 -6.51 -26.89 -11.45
CA ASP A 126 -7.74 -26.86 -10.67
C ASP A 126 -7.59 -26.20 -9.29
N THR A 127 -6.43 -26.33 -8.64
CA THR A 127 -6.20 -25.75 -7.30
C THR A 127 -6.21 -24.22 -7.38
N ARG A 128 -5.62 -23.67 -8.43
CA ARG A 128 -5.59 -22.24 -8.72
C ARG A 128 -6.99 -21.65 -8.92
N THR A 129 -7.77 -22.25 -9.82
CA THR A 129 -9.11 -21.75 -10.15
C THR A 129 -10.04 -21.82 -8.94
N SER A 130 -9.83 -22.82 -8.08
CA SER A 130 -10.56 -22.99 -6.81
C SER A 130 -10.22 -21.90 -5.80
N PHE A 131 -8.95 -21.54 -5.65
CA PHE A 131 -8.53 -20.45 -4.76
C PHE A 131 -9.08 -19.08 -5.21
N GLU A 132 -9.02 -18.78 -6.52
CA GLU A 132 -9.60 -17.54 -7.07
C GLU A 132 -11.12 -17.47 -6.82
N LYS A 133 -11.84 -18.60 -6.97
CA LYS A 133 -13.27 -18.68 -6.66
C LYS A 133 -13.52 -18.48 -5.16
N LEU A 134 -12.73 -19.11 -4.30
CA LEU A 134 -12.82 -18.96 -2.85
C LEU A 134 -12.66 -17.50 -2.44
N TRP A 135 -11.60 -16.85 -2.91
CA TRP A 135 -11.35 -15.44 -2.62
C TRP A 135 -12.44 -14.52 -3.17
N LYS A 136 -12.97 -14.79 -4.37
CA LYS A 136 -14.14 -14.04 -4.90
C LYS A 136 -15.36 -14.13 -3.99
N LYS A 137 -15.57 -15.28 -3.32
CA LYS A 137 -16.62 -15.43 -2.30
C LYS A 137 -16.29 -14.66 -1.02
N VAL A 138 -15.03 -14.73 -0.54
CA VAL A 138 -14.56 -13.94 0.62
C VAL A 138 -14.82 -12.45 0.41
N ASP A 139 -14.46 -11.93 -0.76
CA ASP A 139 -14.64 -10.52 -1.11
C ASP A 139 -16.12 -10.10 -1.19
N LYS A 140 -17.00 -11.03 -1.57
CA LYS A 140 -18.47 -10.84 -1.50
C LYS A 140 -19.03 -10.91 -0.08
N GLY A 141 -18.20 -11.20 0.92
CA GLY A 141 -18.60 -11.32 2.33
C GLY A 141 -19.14 -12.69 2.71
N ASP A 142 -18.87 -13.75 1.94
CA ASP A 142 -19.25 -15.11 2.30
C ASP A 142 -18.44 -15.59 3.52
N ALA A 143 -19.14 -15.83 4.63
CA ALA A 143 -18.55 -16.21 5.91
C ALA A 143 -17.89 -17.61 5.88
N ASN A 144 -18.43 -18.56 5.11
CA ASN A 144 -17.87 -19.91 4.98
C ASN A 144 -16.60 -19.86 4.14
N ALA A 145 -16.60 -19.10 3.06
CA ALA A 145 -15.40 -18.86 2.27
C ALA A 145 -14.30 -18.20 3.10
N LEU A 146 -14.64 -17.22 3.95
CA LEU A 146 -13.68 -16.58 4.84
C LEU A 146 -13.09 -17.56 5.85
N ARG A 147 -13.90 -18.48 6.38
CA ARG A 147 -13.44 -19.53 7.30
C ARG A 147 -12.47 -20.48 6.61
N GLN A 148 -12.79 -20.95 5.42
CA GLN A 148 -11.91 -21.81 4.61
C GLN A 148 -10.60 -21.09 4.25
N PHE A 149 -10.69 -19.82 3.86
CA PHE A 149 -9.51 -19.00 3.55
C PHE A 149 -8.61 -18.81 4.78
N ARG A 150 -9.20 -18.56 5.95
CA ARG A 150 -8.47 -18.50 7.23
C ARG A 150 -7.78 -19.82 7.56
N GLN A 151 -8.47 -20.93 7.39
CA GLN A 151 -7.90 -22.26 7.61
C GLN A 151 -6.68 -22.49 6.71
N ILE A 152 -6.81 -22.17 5.42
CA ILE A 152 -5.70 -22.24 4.46
C ILE A 152 -4.49 -21.43 4.95
N LEU A 153 -4.68 -20.19 5.41
CA LEU A 153 -3.56 -19.37 5.88
C LEU A 153 -2.97 -19.86 7.21
N THR A 154 -3.79 -20.44 8.08
CA THR A 154 -3.31 -21.09 9.33
C THR A 154 -2.46 -22.31 9.03
N GLU A 155 -2.84 -23.12 8.03
CA GLU A 155 -2.10 -24.29 7.58
C GLU A 155 -0.81 -23.92 6.83
N ASN A 156 -0.73 -22.70 6.30
CA ASN A 156 0.38 -22.23 5.47
C ASN A 156 0.97 -20.91 5.99
N PRO A 157 1.60 -20.89 7.18
CA PRO A 157 2.12 -19.67 7.80
C PRO A 157 3.22 -18.98 6.97
N GLN A 158 3.91 -19.73 6.12
CA GLN A 158 4.92 -19.18 5.20
C GLN A 158 4.31 -18.17 4.22
N LEU A 159 3.09 -18.41 3.72
CA LEU A 159 2.39 -17.48 2.83
C LEU A 159 2.12 -16.15 3.54
N VAL A 160 1.66 -16.22 4.79
CA VAL A 160 1.42 -15.02 5.61
C VAL A 160 2.72 -14.26 5.83
N GLN A 161 3.82 -14.96 6.15
CA GLN A 161 5.12 -14.35 6.34
C GLN A 161 5.61 -13.65 5.07
N GLN A 162 5.55 -14.31 3.92
CA GLN A 162 5.95 -13.72 2.65
C GLN A 162 5.11 -12.47 2.35
N MET A 163 3.79 -12.48 2.63
CA MET A 163 2.92 -11.30 2.45
C MET A 163 3.37 -10.16 3.34
N THR A 164 3.68 -10.44 4.61
CA THR A 164 4.18 -9.45 5.56
C THR A 164 5.53 -8.89 5.14
N ASP A 165 6.45 -9.72 4.63
CA ASP A 165 7.75 -9.29 4.14
C ASP A 165 7.60 -8.38 2.93
N PHE A 166 6.74 -8.77 1.99
CA PHE A 166 6.42 -7.98 0.81
C PHE A 166 5.85 -6.60 1.19
N LEU A 167 4.82 -6.55 2.04
CA LEU A 167 4.28 -5.29 2.55
C LEU A 167 5.32 -4.45 3.30
N SER A 168 6.27 -5.10 3.99
CA SER A 168 7.35 -4.41 4.69
C SER A 168 8.33 -3.74 3.73
N VAL A 169 8.68 -4.38 2.61
CA VAL A 169 9.51 -3.77 1.55
C VAL A 169 8.83 -2.55 0.96
N ILE A 170 7.52 -2.65 0.68
CA ILE A 170 6.75 -1.55 0.10
C ILE A 170 6.62 -0.39 1.09
N LYS A 171 6.35 -0.72 2.36
CA LYS A 171 6.30 0.25 3.45
C LYS A 171 7.62 1.01 3.53
N GLU A 172 8.74 0.30 3.53
CA GLU A 172 10.08 0.90 3.57
C GLU A 172 10.31 1.84 2.38
N GLN A 173 9.93 1.43 1.17
CA GLN A 173 10.04 2.28 -0.01
C GLN A 173 9.20 3.56 0.11
N ILE A 174 7.92 3.43 0.49
CA ILE A 174 7.02 4.59 0.63
C ILE A 174 7.49 5.53 1.75
N VAL A 175 7.89 4.98 2.90
CA VAL A 175 8.42 5.76 4.02
C VAL A 175 9.70 6.48 3.62
N SER A 176 10.62 5.80 2.93
CA SER A 176 11.85 6.39 2.42
C SER A 176 11.57 7.56 1.47
N LEU A 177 10.63 7.39 0.53
CA LEU A 177 10.22 8.46 -0.39
C LEU A 177 9.59 9.67 0.33
N LEU A 178 8.79 9.43 1.37
CA LEU A 178 8.13 10.49 2.14
C LEU A 178 9.09 11.23 3.07
N ALA A 179 10.00 10.51 3.71
CA ALA A 179 10.94 11.07 4.69
C ALA A 179 12.18 11.70 4.06
N GLY A 180 12.55 11.28 2.84
CA GLY A 180 13.85 11.60 2.26
C GLY A 180 14.97 11.15 3.19
N ASP A 181 15.98 12.01 3.38
CA ASP A 181 17.13 11.72 4.25
C ASP A 181 16.86 12.00 5.75
N SER A 182 15.65 12.43 6.11
CA SER A 182 15.33 12.82 7.49
C SER A 182 14.91 11.65 8.37
N GLN A 183 15.80 11.21 9.25
CA GLN A 183 15.52 10.13 10.21
C GLN A 183 14.38 10.48 11.18
N SER A 184 14.25 11.74 11.60
CA SER A 184 13.18 12.16 12.51
C SER A 184 11.80 12.11 11.85
N ILE A 185 11.71 12.50 10.58
CA ILE A 185 10.47 12.40 9.80
C ILE A 185 10.12 10.93 9.59
N ARG A 186 11.10 10.07 9.26
CA ARG A 186 10.92 8.62 9.13
C ARG A 186 10.31 8.00 10.39
N GLN A 187 10.91 8.23 11.56
CA GLN A 187 10.40 7.72 12.84
C GLN A 187 8.98 8.22 13.15
N THR A 188 8.70 9.48 12.81
CA THR A 188 7.36 10.07 12.99
C THR A 188 6.33 9.37 12.11
N ILE A 189 6.67 9.12 10.84
CA ILE A 189 5.79 8.40 9.90
C ILE A 189 5.58 6.96 10.39
N GLU A 190 6.64 6.24 10.78
CA GLU A 190 6.55 4.87 11.28
C GLU A 190 5.69 4.77 12.55
N THR A 191 5.81 5.73 13.45
CA THR A 191 4.98 5.80 14.67
C THR A 191 3.52 6.06 14.31
N ALA A 192 3.25 7.00 13.39
CA ALA A 192 1.90 7.27 12.90
C ALA A 192 1.28 6.03 12.22
N ILE A 193 2.08 5.33 11.42
CA ILE A 193 1.72 4.06 10.77
C ILE A 193 1.29 3.04 11.83
N GLN A 194 2.13 2.83 12.84
CA GLN A 194 1.86 1.85 13.89
C GLN A 194 0.58 2.20 14.68
N ASN A 195 0.38 3.47 15.00
CA ASN A 195 -0.82 3.95 15.67
C ASN A 195 -2.09 3.74 14.83
N ASP A 196 -2.01 3.98 13.52
CA ASP A 196 -3.14 3.75 12.61
C ASP A 196 -3.44 2.25 12.45
N ILE A 197 -2.43 1.38 12.40
CA ILE A 197 -2.63 -0.09 12.41
C ILE A 197 -3.37 -0.50 13.68
N VAL A 198 -2.90 -0.05 14.85
CA VAL A 198 -3.56 -0.33 16.14
C VAL A 198 -5.01 0.16 16.12
N ARG A 199 -5.25 1.36 15.59
CA ARG A 199 -6.60 1.92 15.47
C ARG A 199 -7.51 1.11 14.54
N PHE A 200 -6.99 0.62 13.42
CA PHE A 200 -7.78 -0.23 12.51
C PHE A 200 -8.10 -1.58 13.14
N LEU A 201 -7.13 -2.19 13.82
CA LEU A 201 -7.33 -3.49 14.49
C LEU A 201 -8.25 -3.40 15.71
N GLY A 202 -8.27 -2.25 16.41
CA GLY A 202 -9.02 -2.08 17.65
C GLY A 202 -8.64 -3.16 18.68
N ASP A 203 -9.64 -3.73 19.36
CA ASP A 203 -9.43 -4.81 20.32
C ASP A 203 -9.23 -6.20 19.67
N SER A 204 -9.35 -6.31 18.34
CA SER A 204 -9.19 -7.58 17.63
C SER A 204 -7.71 -7.88 17.43
N GLN A 205 -7.05 -8.37 18.49
CA GLN A 205 -5.59 -8.57 18.49
C GLN A 205 -5.05 -9.70 17.61
N SER A 206 -5.87 -10.60 17.02
CA SER A 206 -5.36 -11.96 16.76
C SER A 206 -5.37 -12.50 15.34
N CYS A 207 -5.87 -11.79 14.32
CA CYS A 207 -5.88 -12.34 12.96
C CYS A 207 -4.80 -11.70 12.06
N PRO A 208 -3.78 -12.45 11.60
CA PRO A 208 -2.77 -11.96 10.67
C PRO A 208 -3.37 -11.34 9.39
N ILE A 209 -4.50 -11.86 8.92
CA ILE A 209 -5.20 -11.34 7.75
C ILE A 209 -5.72 -9.92 8.00
N GLU A 210 -6.31 -9.67 9.16
CA GLU A 210 -6.85 -8.34 9.49
C GLU A 210 -5.72 -7.31 9.62
N ARG A 211 -4.56 -7.75 10.11
CA ARG A 211 -3.34 -6.95 10.12
C ARG A 211 -2.85 -6.63 8.70
N LEU A 212 -2.79 -7.63 7.81
CA LEU A 212 -2.43 -7.42 6.41
C LEU A 212 -3.42 -6.47 5.70
N GLU A 213 -4.71 -6.58 5.97
CA GLU A 213 -5.73 -5.65 5.45
C GLU A 213 -5.49 -4.21 5.95
N ALA A 214 -5.22 -4.04 7.25
CA ALA A 214 -4.93 -2.74 7.85
C ALA A 214 -3.64 -2.12 7.29
N GLU A 215 -2.57 -2.91 7.18
CA GLU A 215 -1.30 -2.49 6.58
C GLU A 215 -1.49 -2.07 5.12
N LYS A 216 -2.26 -2.85 4.33
CA LYS A 216 -2.61 -2.48 2.95
C LYS A 216 -3.34 -1.13 2.87
N LEU A 217 -4.35 -0.90 3.71
CA LEU A 217 -5.09 0.36 3.74
C LEU A 217 -4.18 1.55 4.04
N LEU A 218 -3.26 1.35 4.96
CA LEU A 218 -2.32 2.37 5.37
C LEU A 218 -1.33 2.70 4.27
N LEU A 219 -0.80 1.70 3.55
CA LEU A 219 0.06 1.94 2.39
C LEU A 219 -0.67 2.72 1.29
N LEU A 220 -1.95 2.42 1.04
CA LEU A 220 -2.79 3.18 0.11
C LEU A 220 -2.95 4.64 0.55
N ARG A 221 -3.17 4.86 1.85
CA ARG A 221 -3.28 6.19 2.43
C ARG A 221 -1.96 6.98 2.29
N LEU A 222 -0.83 6.33 2.52
CA LEU A 222 0.50 6.94 2.36
C LEU A 222 0.81 7.25 0.89
N ASP A 223 0.44 6.37 -0.06
CA ASP A 223 0.56 6.66 -1.50
C ASP A 223 -0.25 7.90 -1.88
N TYR A 224 -1.49 8.02 -1.38
CA TYR A 224 -2.29 9.22 -1.57
C TYR A 224 -1.61 10.47 -0.99
N PHE A 225 -1.14 10.41 0.25
CA PHE A 225 -0.43 11.55 0.86
C PHE A 225 0.82 11.94 0.09
N ARG A 226 1.61 10.96 -0.35
CA ARG A 226 2.78 11.19 -1.19
C ARG A 226 2.39 11.98 -2.44
N CYS A 227 1.44 11.48 -3.21
CA CYS A 227 0.98 12.13 -4.44
C CYS A 227 0.42 13.53 -4.17
N HIS A 228 -0.35 13.71 -3.09
CA HIS A 228 -0.95 14.98 -2.71
C HIS A 228 0.11 16.01 -2.26
N MET A 229 1.14 15.59 -1.52
CA MET A 229 2.26 16.46 -1.15
C MET A 229 3.07 16.86 -2.38
N SER A 230 3.36 15.94 -3.29
CA SER A 230 4.07 16.26 -4.53
C SER A 230 3.27 17.23 -5.41
N MET A 231 1.93 17.16 -5.41
CA MET A 231 1.05 18.16 -6.04
C MET A 231 1.08 19.53 -5.34
N SER A 232 1.17 19.54 -4.01
CA SER A 232 1.20 20.77 -3.20
C SER A 232 2.52 21.53 -3.32
N ARG A 233 3.61 20.84 -3.68
CA ARG A 233 4.89 21.47 -4.02
C ARG A 233 4.70 22.24 -5.32
N ALA A 234 4.96 23.54 -5.32
CA ALA A 234 4.77 24.43 -6.48
C ALA A 234 5.33 23.81 -7.78
N PRO A 235 4.47 23.34 -8.71
CA PRO A 235 4.91 22.62 -9.90
C PRO A 235 5.71 23.57 -10.81
N GLU A 236 6.77 23.09 -11.44
CA GLU A 236 7.60 23.94 -12.32
C GLU A 236 6.86 24.36 -13.59
N ASN A 237 5.95 23.51 -14.04
CA ASN A 237 5.23 23.65 -15.28
C ASN A 237 3.86 22.97 -15.20
N HIS A 238 3.01 23.28 -16.17
CA HIS A 238 1.66 22.76 -16.26
C HIS A 238 1.59 21.23 -16.43
N SER A 239 2.58 20.63 -17.10
CA SER A 239 2.60 19.17 -17.29
C SER A 239 2.87 18.41 -15.98
N ASP A 240 3.75 18.92 -15.13
CA ASP A 240 4.03 18.32 -13.82
C ASP A 240 2.85 18.50 -12.88
N ALA A 241 2.19 19.67 -12.92
CA ALA A 241 0.96 19.90 -12.16
C ALA A 241 -0.13 18.86 -12.51
N LYS A 242 -0.41 18.69 -13.81
CA LYS A 242 -1.37 17.70 -14.33
C LYS A 242 -0.99 16.26 -13.99
N PHE A 243 0.30 15.93 -14.04
CA PHE A 243 0.80 14.61 -13.69
C PHE A 243 0.47 14.29 -12.22
N TRP A 244 0.90 15.15 -11.29
CA TRP A 244 0.69 14.93 -9.87
C TRP A 244 -0.79 14.98 -9.47
N GLU A 245 -1.58 15.86 -10.08
CA GLU A 245 -3.04 15.89 -9.90
C GLU A 245 -3.68 14.55 -10.32
N SER A 246 -3.30 14.01 -11.48
CA SER A 246 -3.79 12.71 -11.94
C SER A 246 -3.41 11.58 -10.96
N MET A 247 -2.18 11.60 -10.47
CA MET A 247 -1.67 10.59 -9.54
C MET A 247 -2.36 10.67 -8.17
N ALA A 248 -2.56 11.88 -7.64
CA ALA A 248 -3.28 12.12 -6.39
C ALA A 248 -4.75 11.67 -6.51
N THR A 249 -5.40 11.94 -7.65
CA THR A 249 -6.78 11.51 -7.89
C THR A 249 -6.89 9.98 -7.98
N LYS A 250 -5.97 9.32 -8.68
CA LYS A 250 -5.97 7.85 -8.80
C LYS A 250 -5.72 7.16 -7.46
N SER A 251 -4.72 7.61 -6.71
CA SER A 251 -4.39 7.08 -5.38
C SER A 251 -5.52 7.29 -4.38
N LEU A 252 -6.16 8.46 -4.38
CA LEU A 252 -7.34 8.73 -3.55
C LEU A 252 -8.47 7.75 -3.84
N ARG A 253 -8.86 7.57 -5.11
CA ARG A 253 -9.91 6.62 -5.49
C ARG A 253 -9.61 5.18 -5.08
N ARG A 254 -8.34 4.77 -5.15
CA ARG A 254 -7.91 3.44 -4.67
C ARG A 254 -8.08 3.32 -3.17
N TYR A 255 -7.63 4.32 -2.43
CA TYR A 255 -7.77 4.38 -0.98
C TYR A 255 -9.25 4.36 -0.55
N GLU A 256 -10.10 5.20 -1.14
CA GLU A 256 -11.54 5.29 -0.87
C GLU A 256 -12.26 3.96 -1.07
N ARG A 257 -12.01 3.27 -2.20
CA ARG A 257 -12.59 1.95 -2.46
C ARG A 257 -12.14 0.92 -1.44
N ALA A 258 -10.85 0.95 -1.07
CA ALA A 258 -10.31 0.00 -0.12
C ALA A 258 -10.88 0.21 1.29
N ILE A 259 -10.97 1.46 1.75
CA ILE A 259 -11.53 1.78 3.07
C ILE A 259 -13.02 1.46 3.15
N GLU A 260 -13.79 1.74 2.08
CA GLU A 260 -15.21 1.36 2.00
C GLU A 260 -15.38 -0.16 2.11
N ALA A 261 -14.60 -0.92 1.34
CA ALA A 261 -14.65 -2.38 1.37
C ALA A 261 -14.26 -2.94 2.75
N TYR A 262 -13.24 -2.36 3.39
CA TYR A 262 -12.81 -2.74 4.73
C TYR A 262 -13.89 -2.45 5.78
N GLU A 263 -14.47 -1.25 5.78
CA GLU A 263 -15.53 -0.86 6.72
C GLU A 263 -16.75 -1.76 6.58
N LYS A 264 -17.15 -2.06 5.34
CA LYS A 264 -18.24 -3.02 5.07
C LYS A 264 -17.95 -4.39 5.69
N ARG A 265 -16.73 -4.92 5.53
CA ARG A 265 -16.31 -6.20 6.13
C ARG A 265 -16.26 -6.11 7.66
N ARG A 266 -15.77 -5.00 8.22
CA ARG A 266 -15.72 -4.76 9.66
C ARG A 266 -17.11 -4.76 10.28
N LEU A 267 -18.08 -4.06 9.68
CA LEU A 267 -19.47 -4.05 10.13
C LEU A 267 -20.14 -5.43 10.03
N ALA A 268 -19.89 -6.16 8.95
CA ALA A 268 -20.40 -7.53 8.79
C ALA A 268 -19.88 -8.46 9.91
N ARG A 269 -18.59 -8.35 10.26
CA ARG A 269 -17.98 -9.09 11.38
C ARG A 269 -18.62 -8.72 12.72
N GLN A 270 -18.84 -7.44 12.98
CA GLN A 270 -19.49 -6.98 14.22
C GLN A 270 -20.92 -7.54 14.35
N ARG A 271 -21.70 -7.53 13.27
CA ARG A 271 -23.06 -8.11 13.26
C ARG A 271 -23.02 -9.61 13.59
N SER A 272 -22.14 -10.36 12.95
CA SER A 272 -21.99 -11.80 13.22
C SER A 272 -21.58 -12.13 14.66
N ARG A 273 -20.87 -11.23 15.35
CA ARG A 273 -20.52 -11.42 16.77
C ARG A 273 -21.73 -11.21 17.67
N HIS A 274 -22.58 -10.23 17.37
CA HIS A 274 -23.79 -9.95 18.14
C HIS A 274 -24.84 -11.06 18.04
N ASP A 275 -25.02 -11.65 16.85
CA ASP A 275 -25.98 -12.75 16.65
C ASP A 275 -25.63 -13.97 17.52
N VAL A 276 -24.34 -14.30 17.66
CA VAL A 276 -23.87 -15.44 18.48
C VAL A 276 -24.15 -15.22 19.98
N THR A 277 -23.99 -14.00 20.49
CA THR A 277 -24.33 -13.68 21.89
C THR A 277 -25.83 -13.75 22.18
N SER A 278 -26.67 -13.35 21.23
CA SER A 278 -28.14 -13.35 21.40
C SER A 278 -28.72 -14.76 21.52
N ASP A 279 -28.16 -15.75 20.81
CA ASP A 279 -28.61 -17.14 20.90
C ASP A 279 -28.18 -17.83 22.21
N ASN A 280 -27.00 -17.48 22.76
CA ASN A 280 -26.56 -17.98 24.07
C ASN A 280 -27.46 -17.47 25.21
N ASP A 281 -27.89 -16.21 25.16
CA ASP A 281 -28.79 -15.66 26.18
C ASP A 281 -30.21 -16.26 26.08
N ARG A 282 -30.64 -16.68 24.88
CA ARG A 282 -31.92 -17.39 24.70
C ARG A 282 -31.87 -18.84 25.16
N GLN A 283 -30.73 -19.52 25.04
CA GLN A 283 -30.58 -20.90 25.55
C GLN A 283 -30.40 -20.97 27.07
N GLY A 284 -29.96 -19.88 27.72
CA GLY A 284 -29.85 -19.79 29.19
C GLY A 284 -31.18 -19.64 29.94
N CYS A 285 -32.30 -19.39 29.25
CA CYS A 285 -33.63 -19.19 29.84
C CYS A 285 -34.58 -20.38 29.66
N LEU A 286 -34.07 -21.61 29.46
CA LEU A 286 -34.87 -22.78 29.77
C LEU A 286 -34.86 -22.98 31.29
N PRO A 287 -36.00 -22.84 31.99
CA PRO A 287 -36.05 -23.13 33.41
C PRO A 287 -35.57 -24.56 33.59
N GLN A 288 -34.52 -24.75 34.40
CA GLN A 288 -34.19 -26.06 34.92
C GLN A 288 -35.43 -26.53 35.67
N LEU A 289 -36.26 -27.33 35.01
CA LEU A 289 -37.24 -28.18 35.64
C LEU A 289 -36.43 -29.07 36.59
N ARG A 290 -36.30 -28.62 37.83
CA ARG A 290 -35.84 -29.42 38.95
C ARG A 290 -36.74 -30.63 38.97
N SER A 291 -36.23 -31.73 38.43
CA SER A 291 -36.72 -33.07 38.71
C SER A 291 -36.63 -33.25 40.22
N ALA A 292 -37.74 -33.00 40.90
CA ALA A 292 -37.94 -33.39 42.28
C ALA A 292 -37.90 -34.91 42.31
N SER A 293 -36.72 -35.45 42.60
CA SER A 293 -36.57 -36.85 42.97
C SER A 293 -37.41 -37.08 44.23
N ALA A 294 -38.52 -37.79 44.04
CA ALA A 294 -39.26 -38.42 45.12
C ALA A 294 -38.33 -39.44 45.80
N ILE A 295 -37.79 -39.06 46.95
CA ILE A 295 -37.16 -40.00 47.88
C ILE A 295 -38.32 -40.71 48.59
N GLY A 296 -38.64 -41.91 48.11
CA GLY A 296 -39.35 -42.90 48.89
C GLY A 296 -38.41 -43.45 49.96
N GLY A 297 -38.79 -43.26 51.23
CA GLY A 297 -38.19 -43.89 52.39
C GLY A 297 -39.30 -44.39 53.30
N GLN A 298 -39.19 -45.67 53.63
CA GLN A 298 -40.14 -46.54 54.34
C GLN A 298 -40.47 -46.11 55.76
#